data_AF-A0A960HQW2-F1
#
_entry.id   AF-A0A960HQW2-F1
#
_cell.length_a   1.000
_cell.length_b   1.000
_cell.length_c   1.000
_cell.angle_alpha   90.00
_cell.angle_beta   90.00
_cell.angle_gamma   90.00
#
_symmetry.space_group_name_H-M   'P 1'
#
loop_
_entity.id
_entity.type
_entity.pdbx_description
1 polymer ?
#
loop_
_entity_poly.entity_id
_entity_poly.type
_entity_poly.pdbx_seq_one_letter_code
_entity_poly.pdbx_strand_id
1 'polypeptide(L)'
;MSDAEPLWSEWVPFADALEHAPRQPGVYVAREGHDGPIVYIGMAGERRGSSNRPQGLRGRLAIYATGKGLVSGLGEAVFDRALTDPTWLRARLAEVEAGDPERAKSWGAKAFERADLFVRWTVTTDKAAARALESRLVAEGDAAVLWNRIGVSSHSRPARSDTAPDHSTGHVSHPVSKSDGKAGIVRIPIGDSKSLFPPTPCRIDVVVCGESLQASWNPRMGPDRERSGRLGIGRDAVGRLGLVGRRLSVRAAAGAIELT
;
A
#
# COMPACT_ATOMS: atom_id res chain seq x y z
N MET A 1 32.29 -4.97 -4.14
CA MET A 1 31.60 -6.03 -4.92
C MET A 1 31.09 -5.35 -6.17
N SER A 2 31.48 -5.85 -7.34
CA SER A 2 31.07 -5.26 -8.63
C SER A 2 29.54 -5.23 -8.73
N ASP A 3 28.95 -4.04 -8.89
CA ASP A 3 27.54 -3.87 -9.26
C ASP A 3 27.38 -4.36 -10.70
N ALA A 4 27.15 -5.65 -10.87
CA ALA A 4 26.78 -6.20 -12.16
C ALA A 4 25.48 -5.50 -12.63
N GLU A 5 25.50 -4.95 -13.84
CA GLU A 5 24.30 -4.34 -14.41
C GLU A 5 23.16 -5.37 -14.45
N PRO A 6 21.93 -4.98 -14.04
CA PRO A 6 20.80 -5.89 -14.07
C PRO A 6 20.51 -6.31 -15.52
N LEU A 7 20.43 -7.63 -15.75
CA LEU A 7 20.00 -8.17 -17.03
C LEU A 7 18.49 -7.94 -17.19
N TRP A 8 18.11 -7.03 -18.08
CA TRP A 8 16.72 -6.73 -18.39
C TRP A 8 16.16 -7.65 -19.46
N SER A 9 14.89 -8.00 -19.34
CA SER A 9 14.12 -8.61 -20.43
C SER A 9 13.92 -7.63 -21.57
N GLU A 10 13.51 -8.17 -22.73
CA GLU A 10 12.90 -7.38 -23.80
C GLU A 10 11.67 -6.62 -23.28
N TRP A 11 11.36 -5.51 -23.96
CA TRP A 11 10.12 -4.80 -23.78
C TRP A 11 8.97 -5.56 -24.44
N VAL A 12 7.88 -5.76 -23.71
CA VAL A 12 6.66 -6.38 -24.24
C VAL A 12 5.45 -5.50 -23.94
N PRO A 13 4.40 -5.53 -24.79
CA PRO A 13 3.12 -4.93 -24.44
C PRO A 13 2.63 -5.45 -23.09
N PHE A 14 2.00 -4.59 -22.29
CA PHE A 14 1.51 -4.97 -20.96
C PHE A 14 0.47 -6.10 -21.03
N ALA A 15 -0.31 -6.16 -22.11
CA ALA A 15 -1.26 -7.25 -22.39
C ALA A 15 -0.57 -8.63 -22.45
N ASP A 16 0.65 -8.68 -23.00
CA ASP A 16 1.41 -9.91 -23.22
C ASP A 16 2.33 -10.25 -22.03
N ALA A 17 2.51 -9.31 -21.11
CA ALA A 17 3.45 -9.43 -20.01
C ALA A 17 3.21 -10.68 -19.14
N LEU A 18 1.95 -11.14 -19.01
CA LEU A 18 1.66 -12.34 -18.23
C LEU A 18 2.21 -13.61 -18.86
N GLU A 19 2.39 -13.67 -20.17
CA GLU A 19 2.91 -14.87 -20.84
C GLU A 19 4.41 -15.04 -20.55
N HIS A 20 5.14 -13.93 -20.55
CA HIS A 20 6.60 -13.92 -20.46
C HIS A 20 7.14 -13.69 -19.04
N ALA A 21 6.38 -13.06 -18.15
CA ALA A 21 6.90 -12.67 -16.84
C ALA A 21 7.24 -13.88 -15.95
N PRO A 22 8.41 -13.86 -15.28
CA PRO A 22 8.83 -14.91 -14.37
C PRO A 22 8.06 -14.87 -13.05
N ARG A 23 8.07 -15.97 -12.29
CA ARG A 23 7.49 -16.04 -10.94
C ARG A 23 8.49 -15.70 -9.83
N GLN A 24 9.71 -15.32 -10.21
CA GLN A 24 10.80 -14.89 -9.35
C GLN A 24 10.61 -13.44 -8.84
N PRO A 25 11.23 -13.07 -7.70
CA PRO A 25 11.32 -11.68 -7.28
C PRO A 25 12.11 -10.85 -8.29
N GLY A 26 11.85 -9.55 -8.32
CA GLY A 26 12.54 -8.65 -9.24
C GLY A 26 11.90 -7.26 -9.32
N VAL A 27 12.41 -6.47 -10.26
CA VAL A 27 11.91 -5.13 -10.58
C VAL A 27 11.34 -5.14 -11.99
N TYR A 28 10.20 -4.48 -12.19
CA TYR A 28 9.64 -4.17 -13.49
C TYR A 28 9.62 -2.65 -13.67
N VAL A 29 9.79 -2.23 -14.92
CA VAL A 29 9.58 -0.86 -15.36
C VAL A 29 8.51 -0.85 -16.44
N ALA A 30 7.73 0.24 -16.49
CA ALA A 30 6.74 0.48 -17.52
C ALA A 30 7.08 1.77 -18.26
N ARG A 31 6.84 1.79 -19.57
CA ARG A 31 6.89 2.98 -20.43
C ARG A 31 5.57 3.13 -21.17
N GLU A 32 5.24 4.34 -21.56
CA GLU A 32 4.07 4.64 -22.38
C GLU A 32 4.44 4.51 -23.87
N GLY A 33 3.71 3.70 -24.63
CA GLY A 33 4.00 3.40 -26.02
C GLY A 33 5.30 2.60 -26.24
N HIS A 34 5.56 2.26 -27.51
CA HIS A 34 6.72 1.47 -27.88
C HIS A 34 8.05 2.22 -27.71
N ASP A 35 8.09 3.55 -27.81
CA ASP A 35 9.35 4.32 -27.72
C ASP A 35 9.28 5.47 -26.73
N GLY A 36 8.24 5.53 -25.90
CA GLY A 36 8.10 6.59 -24.91
C GLY A 36 8.96 6.37 -23.66
N PRO A 37 8.92 7.36 -22.75
CA PRO A 37 9.77 7.34 -21.57
C PRO A 37 9.31 6.30 -20.55
N ILE A 38 10.22 5.89 -19.67
CA ILE A 38 9.85 5.11 -18.48
C ILE A 38 8.97 5.98 -17.60
N VAL A 39 7.75 5.52 -17.34
CA VAL A 39 6.74 6.21 -16.55
C VAL A 39 6.49 5.57 -15.20
N TYR A 40 6.90 4.32 -14.99
CA TYR A 40 6.68 3.66 -13.70
C TYR A 40 7.74 2.63 -13.41
N ILE A 41 8.09 2.50 -12.14
CA ILE A 41 9.04 1.53 -11.62
C ILE A 41 8.42 0.82 -10.42
N GLY A 42 8.48 -0.50 -10.37
CA GLY A 42 7.95 -1.24 -9.23
C GLY A 42 8.66 -2.56 -8.97
N MET A 43 8.64 -3.01 -7.72
CA MET A 43 9.17 -4.32 -7.34
C MET A 43 8.09 -5.40 -7.14
N ALA A 44 8.54 -6.65 -7.19
CA ALA A 44 7.82 -7.81 -6.72
C ALA A 44 8.75 -8.69 -5.87
N GLY A 45 8.29 -9.09 -4.68
CA GLY A 45 9.00 -10.05 -3.82
C GLY A 45 8.47 -11.48 -3.97
N GLU A 46 9.02 -12.43 -3.20
CA GLU A 46 8.56 -13.83 -3.18
C GLU A 46 7.24 -13.93 -2.40
N ARG A 47 6.11 -13.60 -3.03
CA ARG A 47 4.81 -13.81 -2.36
C ARG A 47 4.51 -15.31 -2.28
N ARG A 48 4.45 -15.88 -1.07
CA ARG A 48 3.75 -17.17 -0.85
C ARG A 48 2.26 -16.96 -1.08
N GLY A 49 1.73 -17.46 -2.20
CA GLY A 49 0.29 -17.49 -2.45
C GLY A 49 -0.46 -18.43 -1.51
N SER A 50 -1.80 -18.42 -1.56
CA SER A 50 -2.66 -19.40 -0.87
C SER A 50 -2.40 -20.84 -1.32
N SER A 51 -1.94 -21.01 -2.56
CA SER A 51 -1.20 -22.19 -3.01
C SER A 51 0.28 -21.89 -2.77
N ASN A 52 1.03 -22.82 -2.17
CA ASN A 52 2.44 -22.75 -1.74
C ASN A 52 3.49 -22.41 -2.85
N ARG A 53 3.19 -21.48 -3.77
CA ARG A 53 4.00 -21.06 -4.91
C ARG A 53 4.35 -19.56 -4.79
N PRO A 54 5.60 -19.17 -5.10
CA PRO A 54 5.99 -17.78 -5.24
C PRO A 54 5.17 -17.07 -6.33
N GLN A 55 4.64 -15.88 -6.03
CA GLN A 55 3.89 -15.01 -6.96
C GLN A 55 4.70 -13.74 -7.28
N GLY A 56 5.96 -13.88 -7.72
CA GLY A 56 6.87 -12.78 -8.04
C GLY A 56 6.39 -11.84 -9.15
N LEU A 57 7.25 -11.48 -10.11
CA LEU A 57 6.93 -10.49 -11.15
C LEU A 57 5.58 -10.77 -11.86
N ARG A 58 5.36 -12.01 -12.33
CA ARG A 58 4.09 -12.44 -12.94
C ARG A 58 2.89 -12.24 -12.03
N GLY A 59 3.02 -12.56 -10.75
CA GLY A 59 1.93 -12.42 -9.79
C GLY A 59 1.56 -10.96 -9.55
N ARG A 60 2.56 -10.08 -9.49
CA ARG A 60 2.35 -8.64 -9.37
C ARG A 60 1.67 -8.07 -10.61
N LEU A 61 2.14 -8.42 -11.81
CA LEU A 61 1.56 -7.96 -13.08
C LEU A 61 0.11 -8.48 -13.26
N ALA A 62 -0.20 -9.70 -12.83
CA ALA A 62 -1.55 -10.26 -12.92
C ALA A 62 -2.59 -9.47 -12.09
N ILE A 63 -2.19 -8.85 -10.98
CA ILE A 63 -3.09 -8.01 -10.17
C ILE A 63 -3.54 -6.80 -10.99
N TYR A 64 -2.65 -6.23 -11.79
CA TYR A 64 -2.94 -5.07 -12.64
C TYR A 64 -3.74 -5.47 -13.88
N ALA A 65 -3.33 -6.53 -14.59
CA ALA A 65 -4.06 -7.04 -15.76
C ALA A 65 -5.50 -7.46 -15.43
N THR A 66 -5.74 -7.92 -14.21
CA THR A 66 -7.10 -8.21 -13.74
C THR A 66 -7.82 -7.02 -13.13
N GLY A 67 -7.33 -5.78 -13.22
CA GLY A 67 -8.00 -4.61 -12.64
C GLY A 67 -8.20 -4.66 -11.12
N LYS A 68 -7.51 -5.56 -10.41
CA LYS A 68 -7.56 -5.69 -8.94
C LYS A 68 -6.60 -4.71 -8.25
N GLY A 69 -5.72 -4.07 -9.00
CA GLY A 69 -4.69 -3.15 -8.52
C GLY A 69 -5.05 -1.67 -8.56
N LEU A 70 -6.32 -1.30 -8.79
CA LEU A 70 -6.72 0.10 -9.05
C LEU A 70 -6.48 1.08 -7.91
N VAL A 71 -6.22 0.58 -6.69
CA VAL A 71 -5.97 1.40 -5.50
C VAL A 71 -4.54 1.25 -4.98
N SER A 72 -3.62 0.75 -5.80
CA SER A 72 -2.20 0.73 -5.41
C SER A 72 -1.23 0.70 -6.60
N GLY A 73 -0.14 1.46 -6.49
CA GLY A 73 1.01 1.34 -7.39
C GLY A 73 0.66 1.69 -8.83
N LEU A 74 1.12 0.88 -9.80
CA LEU A 74 0.88 1.13 -11.23
C LEU A 74 -0.62 1.24 -11.56
N GLY A 75 -1.45 0.37 -10.97
CA GLY A 75 -2.88 0.37 -11.25
C GLY A 75 -3.60 1.64 -10.79
N GLU A 76 -3.17 2.22 -9.67
CA GLU A 76 -3.69 3.51 -9.21
C GLU A 76 -3.22 4.65 -10.12
N ALA A 77 -1.92 4.66 -10.48
CA ALA A 77 -1.36 5.67 -11.37
C ALA A 77 -2.03 5.67 -12.77
N VAL A 78 -2.25 4.48 -13.34
CA VAL A 78 -2.95 4.31 -14.62
C VAL A 78 -4.40 4.80 -14.52
N PHE A 79 -5.10 4.42 -13.46
CA PHE A 79 -6.50 4.76 -13.30
C PHE A 79 -6.72 6.25 -13.04
N ASP A 80 -5.92 6.87 -12.17
CA ASP A 80 -5.98 8.32 -11.93
C ASP A 80 -5.79 9.11 -13.23
N ARG A 81 -4.86 8.68 -14.09
CA ARG A 81 -4.62 9.33 -15.39
C ARG A 81 -5.77 9.13 -16.36
N ALA A 82 -6.41 7.97 -16.37
CA ALA A 82 -7.63 7.75 -17.14
C ALA A 82 -8.78 8.65 -16.65
N LEU A 83 -8.91 8.86 -15.34
CA LEU A 83 -9.89 9.78 -14.76
C LEU A 83 -9.60 11.26 -15.07
N THR A 84 -8.37 11.63 -15.41
CA THR A 84 -8.04 12.98 -15.87
C THR A 84 -8.27 13.21 -17.37
N ASP A 85 -8.66 12.18 -18.13
CA ASP A 85 -8.90 12.26 -19.57
C ASP A 85 -10.40 12.48 -19.86
N PRO A 86 -10.79 13.70 -20.31
CA PRO A 86 -12.20 14.00 -20.57
C PRO A 86 -12.79 13.17 -21.71
N THR A 87 -11.99 12.78 -22.70
CA THR A 87 -12.46 11.97 -23.83
C THR A 87 -12.75 10.56 -23.37
N TRP A 88 -11.86 9.98 -22.58
CA TRP A 88 -12.07 8.65 -21.99
C TRP A 88 -13.28 8.63 -21.04
N LEU A 89 -13.44 9.65 -20.19
CA LEU A 89 -14.58 9.76 -19.29
C LEU A 89 -15.91 9.90 -20.01
N ARG A 90 -15.97 10.71 -21.08
CA ARG A 90 -17.20 10.85 -21.89
C ARG A 90 -17.62 9.52 -22.52
N ALA A 91 -16.67 8.72 -22.99
CA ALA A 91 -16.97 7.38 -23.51
C ALA A 91 -17.57 6.47 -22.41
N ARG A 92 -17.04 6.52 -21.18
CA ARG A 92 -17.61 5.76 -20.05
C ARG A 92 -18.98 6.26 -19.62
N LEU A 93 -19.21 7.58 -19.66
CA LEU A 93 -20.52 8.17 -19.39
C LEU A 93 -21.56 7.71 -20.42
N ALA A 94 -21.20 7.72 -21.72
CA ALA A 94 -22.09 7.26 -22.78
C ALA A 94 -22.51 5.78 -22.61
N GLU A 95 -21.59 4.90 -22.17
CA GLU A 95 -21.91 3.51 -21.84
C GLU A 95 -22.95 3.40 -20.69
N VAL A 96 -22.78 4.22 -19.65
CA VAL A 96 -23.72 4.27 -18.52
C VAL A 96 -25.09 4.82 -18.95
N GLU A 97 -25.10 5.89 -19.75
CA GLU A 97 -26.33 6.48 -20.28
C GLU A 97 -27.07 5.53 -21.23
N ALA A 98 -26.34 4.68 -21.95
CA ALA A 98 -26.90 3.61 -22.79
C ALA A 98 -27.46 2.42 -21.98
N GLY A 99 -27.34 2.44 -20.65
CA GLY A 99 -27.82 1.37 -19.78
C GLY A 99 -26.87 0.17 -19.65
N ASP A 100 -25.60 0.32 -20.03
CA ASP A 100 -24.55 -0.70 -19.90
C ASP A 100 -23.45 -0.28 -18.90
N PRO A 101 -23.78 -0.13 -17.60
CA PRO A 101 -22.80 0.27 -16.60
C PRO A 101 -21.83 -0.88 -16.29
N GLU A 102 -20.55 -0.66 -16.59
CA GLU A 102 -19.52 -1.63 -16.27
C GLU A 102 -19.07 -1.59 -14.80
N ARG A 103 -18.50 -2.71 -14.34
CA ARG A 103 -17.86 -2.78 -13.02
C ARG A 103 -16.55 -2.00 -13.00
N ALA A 104 -16.19 -1.43 -11.85
CA ALA A 104 -14.92 -0.74 -11.65
C ALA A 104 -13.68 -1.53 -12.11
N LYS A 105 -13.68 -2.85 -11.92
CA LYS A 105 -12.61 -3.75 -12.40
C LYS A 105 -12.43 -3.68 -13.93
N SER A 106 -13.52 -3.60 -14.68
CA SER A 106 -13.52 -3.52 -16.14
C SER A 106 -13.03 -2.14 -16.60
N TRP A 107 -13.48 -1.06 -15.95
CA TRP A 107 -12.91 0.28 -16.18
C TRP A 107 -11.41 0.32 -15.91
N GLY A 108 -10.95 -0.43 -14.90
CA GLY A 108 -9.55 -0.63 -14.64
C GLY A 108 -8.79 -1.26 -15.80
N ALA A 109 -9.33 -2.32 -16.41
CA ALA A 109 -8.74 -2.92 -17.60
C ALA A 109 -8.71 -1.94 -18.78
N LYS A 110 -9.82 -1.24 -19.05
CA LYS A 110 -9.90 -0.19 -20.09
C LYS A 110 -8.92 0.96 -19.85
N ALA A 111 -8.58 1.27 -18.59
CA ALA A 111 -7.57 2.28 -18.27
C ALA A 111 -6.15 1.81 -18.64
N PHE A 112 -5.85 0.52 -18.46
CA PHE A 112 -4.57 -0.08 -18.92
C PHE A 112 -4.49 -0.13 -20.44
N GLU A 113 -5.58 -0.47 -21.13
CA GLU A 113 -5.67 -0.43 -22.60
C GLU A 113 -5.42 0.99 -23.12
N ARG A 114 -6.07 2.01 -22.52
CA ARG A 114 -5.84 3.42 -22.83
C ARG A 114 -4.38 3.84 -22.66
N ALA A 115 -3.73 3.36 -21.61
CA ALA A 115 -2.37 3.79 -21.26
C ALA A 115 -1.28 3.22 -22.17
N ASP A 116 -1.59 2.26 -23.05
CA ASP A 116 -0.67 1.67 -24.04
C ASP A 116 0.72 1.35 -23.45
N LEU A 117 0.74 0.65 -22.32
CA LEU A 117 1.98 0.43 -21.59
C LEU A 117 2.80 -0.72 -22.19
N PHE A 118 4.11 -0.51 -22.26
CA PHE A 118 5.10 -1.55 -22.45
C PHE A 118 5.86 -1.79 -21.15
N VAL A 119 6.16 -3.03 -20.84
CA VAL A 119 6.88 -3.40 -19.61
C VAL A 119 8.08 -4.29 -19.92
N ARG A 120 9.11 -4.15 -19.08
CA ARG A 120 10.21 -5.11 -18.99
C ARG A 120 10.61 -5.30 -17.53
N TRP A 121 11.37 -6.34 -17.25
CA TRP A 121 11.76 -6.68 -15.89
C TRP A 121 13.17 -7.23 -15.80
N THR A 122 13.69 -7.26 -14.58
CA THR A 122 14.91 -7.96 -14.21
C THR A 122 14.66 -8.77 -12.94
N VAL A 123 15.24 -9.97 -12.89
CA VAL A 123 15.10 -10.89 -11.74
C VAL A 123 16.19 -10.58 -10.72
N THR A 124 15.82 -10.57 -9.45
CA THR A 124 16.76 -10.42 -8.33
C THR A 124 16.84 -11.70 -7.52
N THR A 125 17.86 -11.79 -6.65
CA THR A 125 18.04 -12.94 -5.75
C THR A 125 16.87 -13.10 -4.79
N ASP A 126 16.42 -11.97 -4.24
CA ASP A 126 15.37 -11.93 -3.25
C ASP A 126 14.60 -10.59 -3.28
N LYS A 127 13.60 -10.49 -2.41
CA LYS A 127 12.80 -9.27 -2.21
C LYS A 127 13.61 -8.07 -1.69
N ALA A 128 14.65 -8.28 -0.88
CA ALA A 128 15.46 -7.18 -0.37
C ALA A 128 16.29 -6.56 -1.51
N ALA A 129 16.89 -7.39 -2.36
CA ALA A 129 17.56 -6.98 -3.59
C ALA A 129 16.59 -6.29 -4.56
N ALA A 130 15.38 -6.82 -4.76
CA ALA A 130 14.35 -6.19 -5.58
C ALA A 130 14.00 -4.78 -5.09
N ARG A 131 13.89 -4.62 -3.76
CA ARG A 131 13.58 -3.34 -3.14
C ARG A 131 14.73 -2.34 -3.25
N ALA A 132 15.96 -2.78 -3.00
CA ALA A 132 17.14 -1.92 -3.14
C ALA A 132 17.28 -1.41 -4.57
N LEU A 133 17.08 -2.28 -5.56
CA LEU A 133 17.11 -1.92 -6.98
C LEU A 133 15.97 -0.96 -7.36
N GLU A 134 14.73 -1.23 -6.92
CA GLU A 134 13.59 -0.31 -7.15
C GLU A 134 13.88 1.08 -6.56
N SER A 135 14.33 1.15 -5.30
CA SER A 135 14.64 2.41 -4.63
C SER A 135 15.70 3.21 -5.39
N ARG A 136 16.75 2.54 -5.86
CA ARG A 136 17.81 3.18 -6.65
C ARG A 136 17.29 3.71 -7.98
N LEU A 137 16.56 2.89 -8.75
CA LEU A 137 16.01 3.30 -10.05
C LEU A 137 14.97 4.41 -9.94
N VAL A 138 14.15 4.42 -8.88
CA VAL A 138 13.20 5.51 -8.63
C VAL A 138 13.93 6.81 -8.27
N ALA A 139 15.04 6.74 -7.52
CA ALA A 139 15.84 7.92 -7.19
C ALA A 139 16.62 8.47 -8.39
N GLU A 140 17.03 7.61 -9.32
CA GLU A 140 17.71 7.99 -10.57
C GLU A 140 16.74 8.48 -11.67
N GLY A 141 15.46 8.12 -11.58
CA GLY A 141 14.47 8.44 -12.59
C GLY A 141 13.96 9.89 -12.52
N ASP A 142 13.49 10.40 -13.66
CA ASP A 142 12.94 11.75 -13.75
C ASP A 142 11.59 11.85 -13.02
N ALA A 143 11.57 12.58 -11.91
CA ALA A 143 10.37 12.80 -11.11
C ALA A 143 9.25 13.58 -11.84
N ALA A 144 9.58 14.33 -12.90
CA ALA A 144 8.58 15.02 -13.71
C ALA A 144 7.81 14.03 -14.63
N VAL A 145 8.43 12.90 -14.96
CA VAL A 145 7.89 11.89 -15.87
C VAL A 145 7.33 10.68 -15.12
N LEU A 146 8.00 10.25 -14.05
CA LEU A 146 7.60 9.08 -13.27
C LEU A 146 6.27 9.29 -12.56
N TRP A 147 5.36 8.33 -12.74
CA TRP A 147 4.06 8.25 -12.09
C TRP A 147 4.14 7.59 -10.71
N ASN A 148 5.34 7.17 -10.29
CA ASN A 148 5.59 6.75 -8.92
C ASN A 148 5.21 7.92 -8.00
N ARG A 149 4.21 7.74 -7.14
CA ARG A 149 3.90 8.74 -6.11
C ARG A 149 5.06 8.80 -5.12
N ILE A 150 5.99 9.73 -5.32
CA ILE A 150 7.02 10.09 -4.35
C ILE A 150 6.34 10.89 -3.25
N GLY A 151 5.70 10.23 -2.27
CA GLY A 151 5.35 10.83 -0.98
C GLY A 151 4.54 12.15 -0.94
N VAL A 152 4.00 12.69 -2.04
CA VAL A 152 3.23 13.94 -2.01
C VAL A 152 1.78 13.62 -1.65
N SER A 153 1.48 13.73 -0.36
CA SER A 153 0.14 13.96 0.13
C SER A 153 -0.33 15.36 -0.25
N SER A 154 -0.94 15.51 -1.42
CA SER A 154 -1.72 16.70 -1.77
C SER A 154 -3.15 16.30 -2.10
N HIS A 155 -3.91 16.01 -1.05
CA HIS A 155 -5.30 16.47 -1.00
C HIS A 155 -5.32 17.61 0.01
N SER A 156 -5.01 18.82 -0.46
CA SER A 156 -5.44 20.06 0.18
C SER A 156 -6.97 20.02 0.20
N ARG A 157 -7.54 19.62 1.33
CA ARG A 157 -8.98 19.65 1.56
C ARG A 157 -9.39 21.12 1.73
N PRO A 158 -10.34 21.65 0.96
CA PRO A 158 -10.82 23.01 1.20
C PRO A 158 -11.47 23.07 2.58
N ALA A 159 -11.22 24.19 3.27
CA ALA A 159 -11.77 24.47 4.59
C ALA A 159 -13.30 24.44 4.52
N ARG A 160 -13.92 23.53 5.27
CA ARG A 160 -15.31 23.71 5.70
C ARG A 160 -15.27 24.40 7.06
N SER A 161 -15.87 25.57 7.11
CA SER A 161 -16.15 26.28 8.34
C SER A 161 -17.27 25.59 9.12
N ASP A 162 -17.21 25.87 10.41
CA ASP A 162 -18.28 25.95 11.39
C ASP A 162 -18.57 24.76 12.31
N THR A 163 -18.35 25.10 13.59
CA THR A 163 -18.98 24.65 14.83
C THR A 163 -18.47 23.35 15.45
N ALA A 164 -17.67 23.54 16.50
CA ALA A 164 -17.20 22.54 17.44
C ALA A 164 -18.36 21.82 18.16
N PRO A 165 -18.07 20.65 18.76
CA PRO A 165 -17.90 20.72 20.21
C PRO A 165 -16.54 20.19 20.68
N ASP A 166 -16.13 20.83 21.76
CA ASP A 166 -15.08 20.49 22.72
C ASP A 166 -14.69 19.00 22.79
N HIS A 167 -13.51 18.68 22.27
CA HIS A 167 -12.77 17.48 22.64
C HIS A 167 -11.32 17.86 22.86
N SER A 168 -10.87 17.72 24.10
CA SER A 168 -9.46 17.60 24.42
C SER A 168 -8.80 16.65 23.41
N THR A 169 -7.73 17.11 22.78
CA THR A 169 -6.91 16.34 21.83
C THR A 169 -6.18 15.23 22.58
N GLY A 170 -6.91 14.17 22.93
CA GLY A 170 -6.39 12.98 23.58
C GLY A 170 -5.75 12.04 22.59
N HIS A 171 -4.66 11.39 22.99
CA HIS A 171 -4.08 10.31 22.22
C HIS A 171 -5.08 9.14 22.13
N VAL A 172 -5.31 8.61 20.93
CA VAL A 172 -6.32 7.57 20.67
C VAL A 172 -5.80 6.50 19.70
N SER A 173 -6.36 5.31 19.78
CA SER A 173 -6.13 4.24 18.80
C SER A 173 -7.01 4.38 17.54
N HIS A 174 -6.76 3.55 16.53
CA HIS A 174 -7.79 3.27 15.52
C HIS A 174 -8.87 2.36 16.11
N PRO A 175 -10.12 2.44 15.62
CA PRO A 175 -11.14 1.45 15.95
C PRO A 175 -10.63 0.04 15.65
N VAL A 176 -10.77 -0.89 16.60
CA VAL A 176 -10.33 -2.27 16.42
C VAL A 176 -11.24 -2.97 15.41
N SER A 177 -10.77 -3.16 14.18
CA SER A 177 -11.58 -3.83 13.15
C SER A 177 -11.82 -5.32 13.48
N LYS A 178 -12.80 -5.95 12.83
CA LYS A 178 -12.99 -7.42 12.91
C LYS A 178 -11.72 -8.19 12.53
N SER A 179 -10.95 -7.69 11.55
CA SER A 179 -9.67 -8.30 11.16
C SER A 179 -8.58 -8.11 12.19
N ASP A 180 -8.51 -6.93 12.84
CA ASP A 180 -7.52 -6.69 13.89
C ASP A 180 -7.87 -7.50 15.15
N GLY A 181 -9.16 -7.68 15.47
CA GLY A 181 -9.60 -8.56 16.55
C GLY A 181 -9.25 -10.03 16.31
N LYS A 182 -9.46 -10.54 15.08
CA LYS A 182 -8.97 -11.88 14.69
C LYS A 182 -7.45 -12.00 14.77
N ALA A 183 -6.71 -10.90 14.60
CA ALA A 183 -5.26 -10.88 14.71
C ALA A 183 -4.76 -10.64 16.15
N GLY A 184 -5.62 -10.23 17.08
CA GLY A 184 -5.24 -9.85 18.44
C GLY A 184 -4.46 -8.53 18.51
N ILE A 185 -4.79 -7.56 17.64
CA ILE A 185 -4.02 -6.34 17.44
C ILE A 185 -4.87 -5.09 17.71
N VAL A 186 -4.26 -4.08 18.34
CA VAL A 186 -4.72 -2.70 18.35
C VAL A 186 -3.77 -1.86 17.50
N ARG A 187 -4.32 -0.97 16.67
CA ARG A 187 -3.51 -0.09 15.81
C ARG A 187 -3.42 1.30 16.40
N ILE A 188 -2.21 1.83 16.46
CA ILE A 188 -1.94 3.18 16.94
C ILE A 188 -1.69 4.09 15.73
N PRO A 189 -2.47 5.18 15.54
CA PRO A 189 -2.32 6.08 14.40
C PRO A 189 -0.95 6.75 14.38
N ILE A 190 -0.58 7.30 13.23
CA ILE A 190 0.65 8.09 13.09
C ILE A 190 0.46 9.41 13.87
N GLY A 191 1.54 9.95 14.44
CA GLY A 191 1.52 11.21 15.19
C GLY A 191 1.50 11.00 16.71
N ASP A 192 0.83 11.89 17.43
CA ASP A 192 0.99 12.06 18.88
C ASP A 192 0.70 10.80 19.69
N SER A 193 -0.25 9.96 19.28
CA SER A 193 -0.55 8.73 20.05
C SER A 193 0.56 7.70 19.99
N LYS A 194 1.38 7.75 18.93
CA LYS A 194 2.46 6.80 18.70
C LYS A 194 3.77 7.23 19.35
N SER A 195 3.98 8.52 19.57
CA SER A 195 5.15 9.01 20.31
C SER A 195 5.17 8.58 21.78
N LEU A 196 4.03 8.13 22.31
CA LEU A 196 3.93 7.49 23.63
C LEU A 196 4.58 6.09 23.69
N PHE A 197 4.88 5.47 22.54
CA PHE A 197 5.42 4.13 22.46
C PHE A 197 6.91 4.14 22.09
N PRO A 198 7.68 3.08 22.43
CA PRO A 198 9.08 2.97 22.04
C PRO A 198 9.30 3.07 20.53
N PRO A 199 10.40 3.68 20.05
CA PRO A 199 10.66 3.85 18.62
C PRO A 199 11.09 2.55 17.92
N THR A 200 11.40 1.49 18.67
CA THR A 200 11.85 0.19 18.16
C THR A 200 10.87 -0.94 18.52
N PRO A 201 10.85 -2.05 17.76
CA PRO A 201 10.06 -3.22 18.14
C PRO A 201 10.51 -3.79 19.47
N CYS A 202 9.59 -4.01 20.40
CA CYS A 202 9.89 -4.54 21.74
C CYS A 202 8.66 -5.18 22.40
N ARG A 203 8.85 -5.76 23.59
CA ARG A 203 7.76 -6.10 24.51
C ARG A 203 7.55 -4.94 25.47
N ILE A 204 6.29 -4.60 25.72
CA ILE A 204 5.92 -3.53 26.66
C ILE A 204 4.77 -4.01 27.55
N ASP A 205 4.77 -3.53 28.77
CA ASP A 205 3.64 -3.71 29.68
C ASP A 205 2.59 -2.63 29.38
N VAL A 206 1.35 -3.07 29.23
CA VAL A 206 0.20 -2.23 28.93
C VAL A 206 -0.93 -2.54 29.89
N VAL A 207 -1.76 -1.56 30.17
CA VAL A 207 -3.01 -1.76 30.91
C VAL A 207 -4.15 -1.52 29.92
N VAL A 208 -4.91 -2.55 29.57
CA VAL A 208 -6.02 -2.46 28.61
C VAL A 208 -7.34 -2.63 29.33
N CYS A 209 -8.16 -1.58 29.37
CA CYS A 209 -9.42 -1.53 30.10
C CYS A 209 -9.28 -2.01 31.56
N GLY A 210 -8.19 -1.62 32.23
CA GLY A 210 -7.88 -1.99 33.62
C GLY A 210 -7.15 -3.33 33.80
N GLU A 211 -6.93 -4.11 32.73
CA GLU A 211 -6.21 -5.39 32.78
C GLU A 211 -4.74 -5.22 32.37
N SER A 212 -3.80 -5.61 33.24
CA SER A 212 -2.36 -5.59 32.93
C SER A 212 -1.97 -6.74 32.01
N LEU A 213 -1.35 -6.42 30.88
CA LEU A 213 -0.96 -7.36 29.83
C LEU A 213 0.46 -7.08 29.32
N GLN A 214 1.18 -8.13 28.94
CA GLN A 214 2.42 -7.97 28.18
C GLN A 214 2.13 -7.98 26.67
N ALA A 215 2.36 -6.86 26.01
CA ALA A 215 2.08 -6.69 24.59
C ALA A 215 3.36 -6.76 23.72
N SER A 216 3.21 -7.14 22.46
CA SER A 216 4.24 -6.91 21.45
C SER A 216 3.99 -5.58 20.76
N TRP A 217 5.01 -4.72 20.73
CA TRP A 217 4.97 -3.47 20.02
C TRP A 217 5.79 -3.55 18.73
N ASN A 218 5.18 -3.13 17.62
CA ASN A 218 5.89 -2.89 16.37
C ASN A 218 5.52 -1.49 15.86
N PRO A 219 6.45 -0.52 15.93
CA PRO A 219 6.19 0.85 15.48
C PRO A 219 5.98 0.92 13.97
N ARG A 220 6.37 -0.10 13.20
CA ARG A 220 6.25 -0.12 11.73
C ARG A 220 6.85 1.12 11.08
N MET A 221 8.09 1.43 11.48
CA MET A 221 8.96 2.36 10.78
C MET A 221 9.37 1.69 9.47
N GLY A 222 8.59 1.91 8.42
CA GLY A 222 8.95 1.48 7.07
C GLY A 222 9.90 2.49 6.44
N PRO A 223 10.83 2.08 5.57
CA PRO A 223 11.80 3.00 4.98
C PRO A 223 11.16 4.02 4.01
N ASP A 224 9.95 3.77 3.50
CA ASP A 224 9.26 4.69 2.58
C ASP A 224 8.38 5.73 3.29
N ARG A 225 7.79 5.33 4.43
CA ARG A 225 6.97 6.19 5.29
C ARG A 225 6.62 5.49 6.60
N GLU A 226 6.41 6.30 7.62
CA GLU A 226 5.82 5.87 8.87
C GLU A 226 4.43 5.26 8.63
N ARG A 227 4.14 4.15 9.31
CA ARG A 227 2.81 3.52 9.31
C ARG A 227 2.26 3.47 10.72
N SER A 228 0.95 3.24 10.82
CA SER A 228 0.31 2.96 12.11
C SER A 228 1.02 1.81 12.82
N GLY A 229 1.38 2.04 14.07
CA GLY A 229 2.00 1.04 14.92
C GLY A 229 1.02 -0.10 15.22
N ARG A 230 1.58 -1.27 15.55
CA ARG A 230 0.82 -2.46 15.93
C ARG A 230 1.15 -2.83 17.36
N LEU A 231 0.12 -2.86 18.19
CA LEU A 231 0.18 -3.39 19.54
C LEU A 231 -0.52 -4.75 19.56
N GLY A 232 0.25 -5.83 19.66
CA GLY A 232 -0.26 -7.19 19.77
C GLY A 232 -0.54 -7.55 21.22
N ILE A 233 -1.82 -7.62 21.59
CA ILE A 233 -2.29 -7.97 22.95
C ILE A 233 -2.89 -9.39 23.01
N GLY A 234 -2.99 -10.07 21.86
CA GLY A 234 -3.51 -11.44 21.77
C GLY A 234 -5.00 -11.49 21.48
N ARG A 235 -5.43 -12.57 20.82
CA ARG A 235 -6.84 -12.75 20.39
C ARG A 235 -7.78 -12.89 21.59
N ASP A 236 -7.35 -13.66 22.58
CA ASP A 236 -8.15 -13.94 23.77
C ASP A 236 -8.40 -12.66 24.57
N ALA A 237 -7.38 -11.80 24.72
CA ALA A 237 -7.54 -10.49 25.36
C ALA A 237 -8.49 -9.57 24.59
N VAL A 238 -8.38 -9.50 23.25
CA VAL A 238 -9.31 -8.70 22.43
C VAL A 238 -10.75 -9.20 22.56
N GLY A 239 -10.95 -10.52 22.55
CA GLY A 239 -12.26 -11.14 22.71
C GLY A 239 -12.85 -10.91 24.10
N ARG A 240 -12.08 -11.23 25.15
CA ARG A 240 -12.48 -11.08 26.56
C ARG A 240 -12.82 -9.63 26.90
N LEU A 241 -12.02 -8.67 26.43
CA LEU A 241 -12.21 -7.24 26.70
C LEU A 241 -13.21 -6.56 25.73
N GLY A 242 -13.77 -7.30 24.77
CA GLY A 242 -14.80 -6.79 23.86
C GLY A 242 -14.33 -5.60 23.01
N LEU A 243 -13.09 -5.63 22.52
CA LEU A 243 -12.48 -4.43 21.92
C LEU A 243 -12.92 -4.16 20.48
N VAL A 244 -13.50 -5.15 19.78
CA VAL A 244 -13.88 -5.00 18.36
C VAL A 244 -14.90 -3.87 18.18
N GLY A 245 -14.60 -2.95 17.28
CA GLY A 245 -15.38 -1.74 17.00
C GLY A 245 -15.02 -0.55 17.89
N ARG A 246 -14.31 -0.76 19.00
CA ARG A 246 -13.96 0.31 19.96
C ARG A 246 -12.71 1.06 19.52
N ARG A 247 -12.75 2.37 19.75
CA ARG A 247 -11.58 3.24 19.79
C ARG A 247 -11.15 3.37 21.25
N LEU A 248 -9.86 3.27 21.53
CA LEU A 248 -9.30 3.31 22.88
C LEU A 248 -8.55 4.61 23.09
N SER A 249 -8.71 5.22 24.26
CA SER A 249 -7.90 6.35 24.70
C SER A 249 -6.55 5.83 25.17
N VAL A 250 -5.46 6.46 24.74
CA VAL A 250 -4.09 6.05 25.04
C VAL A 250 -3.47 7.06 25.99
N ARG A 251 -2.80 6.60 27.05
CA ARG A 251 -2.03 7.47 27.94
C ARG A 251 -0.78 6.77 28.45
N ALA A 252 0.29 7.54 28.68
CA ALA A 252 1.42 7.05 29.45
C ALA A 252 1.05 7.11 30.94
N ALA A 253 1.18 5.99 31.65
CA ALA A 253 1.07 5.90 33.10
C ALA A 253 2.40 5.37 33.67
N ALA A 254 2.68 5.59 34.95
CA ALA A 254 3.98 5.31 35.57
C ALA A 254 4.51 3.89 35.27
N GLY A 255 5.38 3.76 34.27
CA GLY A 255 6.00 2.51 33.82
C GLY A 255 5.21 1.68 32.79
N ALA A 256 4.01 2.08 32.37
CA ALA A 256 3.17 1.32 31.42
C ALA A 256 2.34 2.24 30.50
N ILE A 257 1.88 1.70 29.37
CA ILE A 257 0.94 2.42 28.50
C ILE A 257 -0.47 1.92 28.75
N GLU A 258 -1.40 2.81 29.04
CA GLU A 258 -2.79 2.47 29.32
C GLU A 258 -3.69 2.77 28.12
N LEU A 259 -4.61 1.84 27.84
CA LEU A 259 -5.59 1.88 26.78
C LEU A 259 -6.99 1.66 27.37
N THR A 260 -7.87 2.67 27.39
CA THR A 260 -9.22 2.60 27.97
C THR A 260 -10.35 2.67 26.94
#